data_AF-A0A4Q3WK78-F1
#
_entry.id   AF-A0A4Q3WK78-F1
#
_cell.length_a   1.000
_cell.length_b   1.000
_cell.length_c   1.000
_cell.angle_alpha   90.00
_cell.angle_beta   90.00
_cell.angle_gamma   90.00
#
_symmetry.space_group_name_H-M   'P 1'
#
loop_
_entity.id
_entity.type
_entity.pdbx_description
1 polymer ?
#
loop_
_entity_poly.entity_id
_entity_poly.type
_entity_poly.pdbx_seq_one_letter_code
_entity_poly.pdbx_strand_id
1 'polypeptide(L)'
;QELIADYMHAFAATSAKVTPEDVFSSWLVTYGQAGRLLKYTSPGCEHCDETGFRGRVGIHELMVISRPLRRLIQGGARAEEIQAAALADGMRTLRQDGIDKVLSGQTLIEEVRATSNL
;
A
#
# COMPACT_ATOMS: atom_id res chain seq x y z
N GLN A 1 2.28 -13.89 3.39
CA GLN A 1 2.67 -13.53 4.77
C GLN A 1 3.52 -12.26 4.74
N GLU A 2 4.58 -12.17 3.94
CA GLU A 2 5.39 -10.95 3.83
C GLU A 2 4.61 -9.68 3.42
N LEU A 3 3.72 -9.76 2.42
CA LEU A 3 2.94 -8.59 1.99
C LEU A 3 2.08 -8.00 3.11
N ILE A 4 1.49 -8.83 3.96
CA ILE A 4 0.67 -8.37 5.07
C ILE A 4 1.55 -7.65 6.09
N ALA A 5 2.73 -8.19 6.41
CA ALA A 5 3.66 -7.54 7.33
C ALA A 5 4.08 -6.16 6.82
N ASP A 6 4.47 -6.06 5.54
CA ASP A 6 4.84 -4.80 4.90
C ASP A 6 3.67 -3.80 4.89
N TYR A 7 2.44 -4.28 4.63
CA TYR A 7 1.23 -3.45 4.62
C TYR A 7 0.87 -2.95 6.02
N MET A 8 1.05 -3.80 7.03
CA MET A 8 0.69 -3.52 8.42
C MET A 8 1.69 -2.59 9.12
N HIS A 9 2.91 -2.47 8.61
CA HIS A 9 3.93 -1.58 9.18
C HIS A 9 3.42 -0.14 9.37
N ALA A 10 2.69 0.40 8.39
CA ALA A 10 2.12 1.74 8.47
C ALA A 10 1.14 1.92 9.66
N PHE A 11 0.45 0.85 10.07
CA PHE A 11 -0.50 0.92 11.19
C PHE A 11 0.17 0.87 12.57
N ALA A 12 1.45 0.50 12.67
CA ALA A 12 2.16 0.41 13.95
C ALA A 12 2.23 1.77 14.70
N ALA A 13 2.21 2.88 13.96
CA ALA A 13 2.19 4.23 14.51
C ALA A 13 0.77 4.75 14.82
N THR A 14 -0.26 3.97 14.49
CA THR A 14 -1.66 4.39 14.63
C THR A 14 -2.32 3.73 15.83
N SER A 15 -3.35 4.38 16.39
CA SER A 15 -4.24 3.74 17.38
C SER A 15 -5.34 2.90 16.72
N ALA A 16 -5.29 2.70 15.40
CA ALA A 16 -6.33 2.01 14.66
C ALA A 16 -6.30 0.50 14.98
N LYS A 17 -7.47 -0.07 15.26
CA LYS A 17 -7.63 -1.51 15.55
C LYS A 17 -7.70 -2.38 14.29
N VAL A 18 -6.88 -2.07 13.28
CA VAL A 18 -6.83 -2.88 12.05
C VAL A 18 -5.99 -4.11 12.34
N THR A 19 -6.54 -5.31 12.08
CA THR A 19 -5.81 -6.57 12.25
C THR A 19 -5.30 -7.11 10.90
N PRO A 20 -4.25 -7.94 10.90
CA PRO A 20 -3.81 -8.67 9.71
C PRO A 20 -4.95 -9.44 9.01
N GLU A 21 -5.87 -10.01 9.81
CA GLU A 21 -7.04 -10.76 9.34
C GLU A 21 -8.04 -9.85 8.59
N ASP A 22 -8.25 -8.62 9.08
CA ASP A 22 -9.11 -7.63 8.41
C ASP A 22 -8.55 -7.27 7.03
N VAL A 23 -7.23 -7.01 6.96
CA VAL A 23 -6.54 -6.70 5.70
C VAL A 23 -6.62 -7.87 4.73
N PHE A 24 -6.31 -9.08 5.19
CA PHE A 24 -6.37 -10.27 4.35
C PHE A 24 -7.79 -10.53 3.82
N SER A 25 -8.80 -10.37 4.67
CA SER A 25 -10.21 -10.52 4.28
C SER A 25 -10.62 -9.49 3.23
N SER A 26 -10.20 -8.23 3.42
CA SER A 26 -10.41 -7.16 2.43
C SER A 26 -9.76 -7.47 1.09
N TRP A 27 -8.52 -7.96 1.09
CA TRP A 27 -7.83 -8.37 -0.12
C TRP A 27 -8.49 -9.56 -0.81
N LEU A 28 -8.98 -10.55 -0.06
CA LEU A 28 -9.70 -11.67 -0.65
C LEU A 28 -10.98 -11.23 -1.35
N VAL A 29 -11.71 -10.27 -0.77
CA VAL A 29 -12.91 -9.70 -1.41
C VAL A 29 -12.54 -8.91 -2.66
N THR A 30 -11.44 -8.16 -2.63
CA THR A 30 -11.08 -7.22 -3.70
C THR A 30 -10.30 -7.86 -4.85
N TYR A 31 -9.32 -8.70 -4.53
CA TYR A 31 -8.35 -9.28 -5.48
C TYR A 31 -8.41 -10.80 -5.55
N GLY A 32 -9.22 -11.43 -4.69
CA GLY A 32 -9.33 -12.88 -4.63
C GLY A 32 -10.16 -13.46 -5.78
N GLN A 33 -9.77 -14.66 -6.23
CA GLN A 33 -10.54 -15.46 -7.17
C GLN A 33 -10.70 -16.87 -6.61
N ALA A 34 -11.94 -17.38 -6.58
CA ALA A 34 -12.26 -18.68 -5.98
C ALA A 34 -11.72 -18.84 -4.54
N GLY A 35 -11.82 -17.79 -3.73
CA GLY A 35 -11.43 -17.80 -2.31
C GLY A 35 -9.92 -17.72 -2.03
N ARG A 36 -9.09 -17.38 -3.04
CA ARG A 36 -7.63 -17.29 -2.91
C ARG A 36 -7.09 -16.06 -3.63
N LEU A 37 -6.05 -15.45 -3.05
CA LEU A 37 -5.33 -14.36 -3.70
C LEU A 37 -4.58 -14.88 -4.92
N LEU A 38 -4.63 -14.11 -6.01
CA LEU A 38 -3.87 -14.39 -7.21
C LEU A 38 -2.40 -14.03 -7.01
N LYS A 39 -1.51 -14.81 -7.62
CA LYS A 39 -0.08 -14.52 -7.70
C LYS A 39 0.29 -14.33 -9.15
N TYR A 40 0.85 -13.16 -9.47
CA TYR A 40 1.29 -12.81 -10.81
C TYR A 40 2.81 -13.00 -10.94
N THR A 41 3.26 -13.27 -12.17
CA THR A 41 4.66 -13.40 -12.54
C THR A 41 4.90 -12.69 -13.86
N SER A 42 6.14 -12.25 -14.08
CA SER A 42 6.56 -11.51 -15.27
C SER A 42 7.73 -12.22 -15.97
N PRO A 43 7.48 -13.32 -16.69
CA PRO A 43 8.55 -14.21 -17.20
C PRO A 43 9.44 -13.60 -18.30
N GLY A 44 9.08 -12.46 -18.88
CA GLY A 44 9.74 -11.92 -20.07
C GLY A 44 9.16 -12.46 -21.37
N CYS A 45 9.17 -11.64 -22.42
CA CYS A 45 8.87 -12.03 -23.80
C CYS A 45 9.42 -10.98 -24.79
N GLU A 46 9.33 -11.28 -26.09
CA GLU A 46 9.75 -10.36 -27.17
C GLU A 46 9.10 -8.98 -27.08
N HIS A 47 7.87 -8.86 -26.56
CA HIS A 47 7.15 -7.59 -26.51
C HIS A 47 7.64 -6.66 -25.37
N CYS A 48 8.44 -7.19 -24.46
CA CYS A 48 9.05 -6.44 -23.35
C CYS A 48 10.58 -6.60 -23.32
N ASP A 49 11.19 -6.98 -24.45
CA ASP A 49 12.64 -7.21 -24.57
C ASP A 49 13.18 -8.16 -23.48
N GLU A 50 12.42 -9.22 -23.18
CA GLU A 50 12.73 -10.22 -22.15
C GLU A 50 12.86 -9.67 -20.71
N THR A 51 12.45 -8.41 -20.46
CA THR A 51 12.55 -7.81 -19.12
C THR A 51 11.43 -8.25 -18.17
N GLY A 52 10.28 -8.65 -18.72
CA GLY A 52 9.06 -8.89 -17.95
C GLY A 52 8.22 -7.63 -17.69
N PHE A 53 8.69 -6.44 -18.05
CA PHE A 53 8.01 -5.17 -17.76
C PHE A 53 7.79 -4.33 -19.01
N ARG A 54 6.65 -3.64 -19.08
CA ARG A 54 6.38 -2.67 -20.14
C ARG A 54 5.59 -1.49 -19.58
N GLY A 55 6.12 -0.29 -19.76
CA GLY A 55 5.53 0.93 -19.22
C GLY A 55 5.86 1.15 -17.75
N ARG A 56 5.10 2.03 -17.09
CA ARG A 56 5.28 2.40 -15.68
C ARG A 56 3.90 2.57 -15.03
N VAL A 57 3.81 2.24 -13.74
CA VAL A 57 2.64 2.49 -12.91
C VAL A 57 3.01 3.45 -11.79
N GLY A 58 2.22 4.50 -11.58
CA GLY A 58 2.43 5.43 -10.47
C GLY A 58 1.90 4.83 -9.16
N ILE A 59 2.65 4.97 -8.08
CA ILE A 59 2.16 4.75 -6.71
C ILE A 59 1.89 6.10 -6.04
N HIS A 60 0.82 6.17 -5.24
CA HIS A 60 0.30 7.43 -4.73
C HIS A 60 0.07 7.37 -3.22
N GLU A 61 0.41 8.48 -2.56
CA GLU A 61 0.08 8.74 -1.17
C GLU A 61 -0.67 10.07 -1.13
N LEU A 62 -1.95 10.03 -0.80
CA LEU A 62 -2.84 11.18 -0.87
C LEU A 62 -3.42 11.49 0.51
N MET A 63 -2.86 12.51 1.15
CA MET A 63 -3.35 13.03 2.43
C MET A 63 -4.42 14.11 2.20
N VAL A 64 -5.67 13.81 2.54
CA VAL A 64 -6.75 14.81 2.53
C VAL A 64 -6.71 15.61 3.83
N ILE A 65 -6.62 16.93 3.74
CA ILE A 65 -6.55 17.79 4.93
C ILE A 65 -7.92 17.88 5.62
N SER A 66 -8.13 17.00 6.58
CA SER A 66 -9.30 16.99 7.46
C SER A 66 -9.23 18.10 8.54
N ARG A 67 -10.32 18.30 9.28
CA ARG A 67 -10.33 19.24 10.42
C ARG A 67 -9.34 18.84 11.53
N PRO A 68 -9.25 17.55 11.94
CA PRO A 68 -8.21 17.09 12.86
C PRO A 68 -6.80 17.38 12.37
N LEU A 69 -6.48 17.02 11.11
CA LEU A 69 -5.16 17.27 10.53
C LEU A 69 -4.81 18.76 10.49
N ARG A 70 -5.77 19.62 10.12
CA ARG A 70 -5.57 21.07 10.13
C ARG A 70 -5.16 21.59 11.52
N ARG A 71 -5.72 21.05 12.60
CA ARG A 71 -5.36 21.44 13.97
C ARG A 71 -3.94 20.99 14.33
N LEU A 72 -3.57 19.75 13.97
CA LEU A 72 -2.22 19.24 14.17
C LEU A 72 -1.18 20.10 13.44
N ILE A 73 -1.45 20.44 12.19
CA ILE A 73 -0.59 21.33 11.38
C ILE A 73 -0.46 22.71 12.04
N GLN A 74 -1.57 23.33 12.46
CA GLN A 74 -1.53 24.64 13.12
C GLN A 74 -0.79 24.61 14.46
N GLY A 75 -0.84 23.48 15.16
CA GLY A 75 -0.13 23.26 16.42
C GLY A 75 1.36 22.90 16.26
N GLY A 76 1.86 22.74 15.03
CA GLY A 76 3.24 22.31 14.79
C GLY A 76 3.53 20.90 15.29
N ALA A 77 2.53 19.99 15.22
CA ALA A 77 2.67 18.60 15.61
C ALA A 77 3.80 17.90 14.83
N ARG A 78 4.33 16.83 15.40
CA ARG A 78 5.38 16.06 14.73
C ARG A 78 4.83 15.32 13.51
N ALA A 79 5.72 14.99 12.57
CA ALA A 79 5.34 14.31 11.34
C ALA A 79 4.66 12.96 11.60
N GLU A 80 5.10 12.22 12.62
CA GLU A 80 4.53 10.92 12.98
C GLU A 80 3.07 11.04 13.46
N GLU A 81 2.74 12.12 14.18
CA GLU A 81 1.37 12.41 14.66
C GLU A 81 0.45 12.78 13.49
N ILE A 82 0.95 13.57 12.55
CA ILE A 82 0.23 13.94 11.32
C ILE A 82 -0.02 12.68 10.47
N GLN A 83 0.99 11.84 10.29
CA GLN A 83 0.87 10.60 9.53
C GLN A 83 -0.14 9.65 10.16
N ALA A 84 -0.09 9.45 11.48
CA ALA A 84 -1.04 8.59 12.19
C ALA A 84 -2.49 9.07 12.02
N ALA A 85 -2.73 10.38 12.11
CA ALA A 85 -4.04 10.98 11.86
C ALA A 85 -4.48 10.81 10.41
N ALA A 86 -3.58 10.98 9.44
CA ALA A 86 -3.89 10.80 8.03
C ALA A 86 -4.26 9.36 7.68
N LEU A 87 -3.53 8.38 8.24
CA LEU A 87 -3.85 6.95 8.08
C LEU A 87 -5.21 6.60 8.71
N ALA A 88 -5.51 7.16 9.88
CA ALA A 88 -6.82 6.99 10.51
C ALA A 88 -7.97 7.61 9.67
N ASP A 89 -7.69 8.70 8.94
CA ASP A 89 -8.61 9.34 7.99
C ASP A 89 -8.67 8.62 6.62
N GLY A 90 -7.99 7.47 6.47
CA GLY A 90 -8.07 6.62 5.28
C GLY A 90 -7.00 6.85 4.22
N MET A 91 -5.97 7.65 4.51
CA MET A 91 -4.78 7.71 3.67
C MET A 91 -4.13 6.31 3.58
N ARG A 92 -3.62 5.96 2.39
CA ARG A 92 -2.71 4.82 2.20
C ARG A 92 -1.32 5.34 1.94
N THR A 93 -0.32 4.65 2.48
CA THR A 93 1.08 4.97 2.17
C THR A 93 1.44 4.51 0.75
N LEU A 94 2.56 5.03 0.24
CA LEU A 94 3.15 4.54 -1.03
C LEU A 94 3.35 3.01 -1.03
N ARG A 95 3.79 2.44 0.10
CA ARG A 95 3.97 0.98 0.26
C ARG A 95 2.66 0.24 0.12
N GLN A 96 1.60 0.74 0.77
CA GLN A 96 0.28 0.10 0.77
C GLN A 96 -0.37 0.14 -0.62
N ASP A 97 -0.35 1.31 -1.29
CA ASP A 97 -0.86 1.45 -2.65
C ASP A 97 -0.03 0.63 -3.68
N GLY A 98 1.29 0.51 -3.46
CA GLY A 98 2.13 -0.39 -4.25
C GLY A 98 1.74 -1.87 -4.07
N ILE A 99 1.49 -2.31 -2.84
CA ILE A 99 1.04 -3.68 -2.55
C ILE A 99 -0.32 -3.97 -3.20
N ASP A 100 -1.27 -3.02 -3.15
CA ASP A 100 -2.55 -3.11 -3.87
C ASP A 100 -2.31 -3.38 -5.38
N LYS A 101 -1.34 -2.68 -5.98
CA LYS A 101 -0.96 -2.88 -7.39
C LYS A 101 -0.31 -4.24 -7.65
N VAL A 102 0.49 -4.76 -6.73
CA VAL A 102 1.02 -6.14 -6.80
C VAL A 102 -0.12 -7.16 -6.81
N LEU A 103 -1.09 -7.01 -5.89
CA LEU A 103 -2.24 -7.90 -5.77
C LEU A 103 -3.17 -7.84 -6.99
N SER A 104 -3.16 -6.73 -7.72
CA SER A 104 -3.88 -6.57 -8.99
C SER A 104 -3.07 -6.97 -10.24
N GLY A 105 -1.81 -7.39 -10.09
CA GLY A 105 -0.96 -7.84 -11.19
C GLY A 105 -0.35 -6.73 -12.05
N GLN A 106 -0.26 -5.49 -11.53
CA GLN A 106 0.28 -4.34 -12.26
C GLN A 106 1.79 -4.14 -12.07
N THR A 107 2.37 -4.66 -10.98
CA THR A 107 3.79 -4.55 -10.65
C THR A 107 4.22 -5.71 -9.75
N LEU A 108 5.51 -5.77 -9.40
CA LEU A 108 6.06 -6.75 -8.46
C LEU A 108 6.40 -6.11 -7.11
N ILE A 109 6.50 -6.93 -6.07
CA ILE A 109 6.83 -6.46 -4.72
C ILE A 109 8.24 -5.90 -4.65
N GLU A 110 9.16 -6.41 -5.46
CA GLU A 110 10.54 -5.95 -5.57
C GLU A 110 10.60 -4.49 -6.05
N GLU A 111 9.84 -4.14 -7.09
CA GLU A 111 9.74 -2.77 -7.61
C GLU A 111 9.15 -1.81 -6.57
N VAL A 112 8.12 -2.28 -5.86
CA VAL A 112 7.50 -1.53 -4.78
C VAL A 112 8.50 -1.31 -3.65
N ARG A 113 9.25 -2.35 -3.24
CA ARG A 113 10.31 -2.27 -2.21
C ARG A 113 11.44 -1.32 -2.59
N ALA A 114 11.83 -1.29 -3.86
CA ALA A 114 12.85 -0.37 -4.35
C ALA A 114 12.39 1.10 -4.41
N THR A 115 11.09 1.36 -4.55
CA THR A 115 10.55 2.71 -4.86
C THR A 115 9.78 3.36 -3.70
N SER A 116 9.52 2.63 -2.61
CA SER A 116 8.85 3.20 -1.44
C SER A 116 9.57 2.84 -0.14
N ASN A 117 9.38 3.66 0.89
CA ASN A 117 9.87 3.38 2.24
C ASN A 117 8.90 2.45 2.99
N LEU A 118 9.41 1.84 4.07
CA LEU A 118 8.60 1.09 5.02
C LEU A 118 8.01 2.05 6.06
#